data_AF-A0A538F0N7-F1
#
_entry.id   AF-A0A538F0N7-F1
#
_cell.length_a   1.000
_cell.length_b   1.000
_cell.length_c   1.000
_cell.angle_alpha   90.00
_cell.angle_beta   90.00
_cell.angle_gamma   90.00
#
_symmetry.space_group_name_H-M   'P 1'
#
loop_
_entity.id
_entity.type
_entity.pdbx_description
1 polymer ?
#
loop_
_entity_poly.entity_id
_entity_poly.type
_entity_poly.pdbx_seq_one_letter_code
_entity_poly.pdbx_strand_id
1 'polypeptide(L)'
;MEAAATTTVAPLDVARIAAEFPILSRRIQGKPLTYLDSAATAQKPQAVLDALYSALAEHNANIHRGVYPLAQESTAAFEGARRTVADWINADYEEVVFTKNVTEAINLVA
;
A
#
# COMPACT_ATOMS: atom_id res chain seq x y z
N MET A 1 -40.29 2.54 -16.24
CA MET A 1 -39.67 1.41 -15.50
C MET A 1 -38.46 0.99 -16.30
N GLU A 2 -37.34 1.66 -16.07
CA GLU A 2 -36.12 1.50 -16.85
C GLU A 2 -35.27 0.41 -16.20
N ALA A 3 -35.03 -0.67 -16.94
CA ALA A 3 -34.33 -1.85 -16.44
C ALA A 3 -32.87 -1.48 -16.13
N ALA A 4 -32.45 -1.67 -14.88
CA ALA A 4 -31.07 -1.47 -14.47
C ALA A 4 -30.14 -2.39 -15.28
N ALA A 5 -29.22 -1.78 -16.03
CA ALA A 5 -28.21 -2.50 -16.78
C ALA A 5 -27.36 -3.34 -15.82
N THR A 6 -27.39 -4.65 -16.00
CA THR A 6 -26.56 -5.58 -15.22
C THR A 6 -25.14 -5.51 -15.76
N THR A 7 -24.25 -4.81 -15.05
CA THR A 7 -22.82 -4.79 -15.38
C THR A 7 -22.22 -6.16 -15.12
N THR A 8 -22.00 -6.96 -16.18
CA THR A 8 -21.19 -8.17 -16.12
C THR A 8 -19.73 -7.78 -15.88
N VAL A 9 -19.25 -8.01 -14.66
CA VAL A 9 -17.83 -7.88 -14.31
C VAL A 9 -17.07 -9.06 -14.93
N ALA A 10 -16.01 -8.78 -15.68
CA ALA A 10 -15.13 -9.82 -16.21
C ALA A 10 -14.54 -10.67 -15.07
N PRO A 11 -14.32 -11.98 -15.29
CA PRO A 11 -13.77 -12.85 -14.25
C PRO A 11 -12.38 -12.37 -13.81
N LEU A 12 -12.09 -12.52 -12.51
CA LEU A 12 -10.82 -12.13 -11.91
C LEU A 12 -9.68 -13.01 -12.44
N ASP A 13 -8.66 -12.40 -13.06
CA ASP A 13 -7.45 -13.10 -13.49
C ASP A 13 -6.47 -13.25 -12.32
N VAL A 14 -6.62 -14.34 -11.58
CA VAL A 14 -5.79 -14.67 -10.42
C VAL A 14 -4.34 -14.93 -10.81
N ALA A 15 -4.09 -15.49 -12.01
CA ALA A 15 -2.73 -15.79 -12.46
C ALA A 15 -1.94 -14.51 -12.72
N ARG A 16 -2.59 -13.52 -13.37
CA ARG A 16 -2.01 -12.18 -13.56
C ARG A 16 -1.71 -11.51 -12.23
N ILE A 17 -2.65 -11.54 -11.27
CA ILE A 17 -2.46 -10.94 -9.94
C ILE A 17 -1.32 -11.64 -9.18
N ALA A 18 -1.26 -12.97 -9.18
CA ALA A 18 -0.21 -13.71 -8.49
C ALA A 18 1.19 -13.41 -9.05
N ALA A 19 1.30 -13.15 -10.36
CA ALA A 19 2.55 -12.74 -10.99
C ALA A 19 3.06 -11.37 -10.50
N GLU A 20 2.19 -10.52 -9.95
CA GLU A 20 2.60 -9.24 -9.35
C GLU A 20 3.29 -9.41 -7.99
N PHE A 21 3.26 -10.61 -7.38
CA PHE A 21 3.92 -10.91 -6.10
C PHE A 21 5.16 -11.78 -6.32
N PRO A 22 6.37 -11.21 -6.40
CA PRO A 22 7.57 -11.95 -6.80
C PRO A 22 7.86 -13.17 -5.92
N ILE A 23 7.56 -13.06 -4.62
CA ILE A 23 7.81 -14.12 -3.64
C ILE A 23 7.05 -15.41 -3.94
N LEU A 24 5.88 -15.34 -4.61
CA LEU A 24 5.07 -16.52 -4.92
C LEU A 24 5.71 -17.42 -5.99
N SER A 25 6.68 -16.90 -6.74
CA SER A 25 7.50 -17.71 -7.67
C SER A 25 8.52 -18.61 -6.97
N ARG A 26 8.79 -18.38 -5.66
CA ARG A 26 9.81 -19.12 -4.92
C ARG A 26 9.40 -20.57 -4.70
N ARG A 27 10.43 -21.41 -4.57
CA ARG A 27 10.29 -22.80 -4.12
C ARG A 27 10.85 -22.96 -2.72
N ILE A 28 10.11 -23.66 -1.86
CA ILE A 28 10.52 -24.03 -0.50
C ILE A 28 10.61 -25.55 -0.45
N GLN A 29 11.79 -26.07 -0.08
CA GLN A 29 12.05 -27.53 -0.06
C GLN A 29 11.68 -28.22 -1.38
N GLY A 30 11.99 -27.57 -2.51
CA GLY A 30 11.72 -28.09 -3.85
C GLY A 30 10.26 -28.01 -4.31
N LYS A 31 9.32 -27.50 -3.51
CA LYS A 31 7.90 -27.33 -3.87
C LYS A 31 7.55 -25.85 -4.10
N PRO A 32 6.58 -25.51 -4.97
CA PRO A 32 6.07 -24.14 -5.09
C PRO A 32 5.60 -23.61 -3.73
N LEU A 33 5.80 -22.31 -3.48
CA LEU A 33 5.33 -21.67 -2.27
C LEU A 33 3.80 -21.57 -2.27
N THR A 34 3.16 -22.22 -1.29
CA THR A 34 1.74 -22.02 -0.96
C THR A 34 1.67 -21.28 0.39
N TYR A 35 1.44 -19.98 0.35
CA TYR A 35 1.43 -19.12 1.55
C TYR A 35 0.00 -18.91 2.06
N LEU A 36 -0.38 -19.63 3.13
CA LEU A 36 -1.73 -19.60 3.72
C LEU A 36 -1.78 -18.88 5.08
N ASP A 37 -0.88 -17.92 5.31
CA ASP A 37 -0.74 -17.19 6.58
C ASP A 37 -0.88 -15.66 6.39
N SER A 38 -1.65 -15.25 5.37
CA SER A 38 -1.82 -13.82 5.05
C SER A 38 -2.56 -13.02 6.14
N ALA A 39 -3.27 -13.71 7.05
CA ALA A 39 -3.90 -13.09 8.21
C ALA A 39 -2.87 -12.56 9.23
N ALA A 40 -1.68 -13.16 9.31
CA ALA A 40 -0.57 -12.65 10.12
C ALA A 40 0.18 -11.53 9.38
N THR A 41 0.52 -11.73 8.10
CA THR A 41 1.08 -10.68 7.25
C THR A 41 0.92 -11.00 5.76
N ALA A 42 0.49 -10.04 4.95
CA ALA A 42 0.35 -10.24 3.52
C ALA A 42 1.68 -10.01 2.77
N GLN A 43 1.90 -10.81 1.73
CA GLN A 43 2.99 -10.60 0.78
C GLN A 43 2.83 -9.28 0.03
N LYS A 44 3.92 -8.73 -0.50
CA LYS A 44 3.93 -7.42 -1.15
C LYS A 44 4.01 -7.58 -2.67
N PRO A 45 3.16 -6.87 -3.44
CA PRO A 45 3.29 -6.82 -4.88
C PRO A 45 4.51 -5.96 -5.27
N GLN A 46 5.02 -6.15 -6.49
CA GLN A 46 6.21 -5.47 -7.00
C GLN A 46 6.07 -3.93 -6.93
N ALA A 47 4.91 -3.38 -7.27
CA ALA A 47 4.67 -1.93 -7.21
C ALA A 47 4.90 -1.33 -5.81
N VAL A 48 4.58 -2.06 -4.74
CA VAL A 48 4.84 -1.60 -3.36
C VAL A 48 6.33 -1.64 -3.04
N LEU A 49 7.04 -2.66 -3.52
CA LEU A 49 8.49 -2.78 -3.34
C LEU A 49 9.23 -1.66 -4.09
N ASP A 50 8.81 -1.37 -5.32
CA ASP A 50 9.38 -0.31 -6.16
C ASP A 50 9.16 1.07 -5.53
N ALA A 51 7.96 1.34 -5.01
CA ALA A 51 7.67 2.60 -4.33
C ALA A 51 8.53 2.79 -3.07
N LEU A 52 8.71 1.74 -2.26
CA LEU A 52 9.60 1.78 -1.09
C LEU A 52 11.05 2.02 -1.50
N TYR A 53 11.51 1.36 -2.56
CA TYR A 53 12.87 1.51 -3.07
C TYR A 53 13.11 2.93 -3.60
N SER A 54 12.24 3.46 -4.46
CA SER A 54 12.35 4.83 -4.99
C SER A 54 12.30 5.87 -3.86
N ALA A 55 11.38 5.72 -2.89
CA ALA A 55 11.31 6.63 -1.74
C ALA A 55 12.64 6.71 -0.96
N LEU A 56 13.35 5.58 -0.79
CA LEU A 56 14.63 5.53 -0.08
C LEU A 56 15.82 5.93 -0.96
N ALA A 57 15.83 5.52 -2.23
CA ALA A 57 16.96 5.72 -3.13
C ALA A 57 16.98 7.12 -3.74
N GLU A 58 15.82 7.73 -3.97
CA GLU A 58 15.67 8.96 -4.76
C GLU A 58 15.14 10.13 -3.92
N HIS A 59 14.28 9.87 -2.93
CA HIS A 59 13.54 10.92 -2.21
C HIS A 59 13.75 10.94 -0.70
N ASN A 60 14.83 10.35 -0.18
CA ASN A 60 15.01 10.21 1.27
C ASN A 60 15.48 11.53 1.93
N ALA A 61 14.56 12.22 2.60
CA ALA A 61 14.85 13.36 3.45
C ALA A 61 13.82 13.49 4.59
N ASN A 62 14.16 14.25 5.62
CA ASN A 62 13.21 14.56 6.69
C ASN A 62 12.08 15.45 6.16
N ILE A 63 10.85 14.97 6.33
CA ILE A 63 9.62 15.69 5.98
C ILE A 63 9.41 16.92 6.86
N HIS A 64 8.70 17.92 6.33
CA HIS A 64 8.29 19.18 6.99
C HIS A 64 9.40 20.11 7.51
N ARG A 65 10.68 19.71 7.52
CA ARG A 65 11.77 20.48 8.12
C ARG A 65 12.73 21.15 7.13
N GLY A 66 12.54 20.96 5.82
CA GLY A 66 13.48 21.44 4.81
C GLY A 66 12.82 22.28 3.71
N VAL A 67 13.51 23.33 3.28
CA VAL A 67 13.14 24.17 2.12
C VAL A 67 13.88 23.77 0.83
N TYR A 68 14.68 22.71 0.89
CA TYR A 68 15.45 22.20 -0.25
C TYR A 68 14.65 21.13 -1.02
N PRO A 69 14.99 20.88 -2.30
CA PRO A 69 14.16 20.05 -3.19
C PRO A 69 13.80 18.66 -2.63
N LEU A 70 14.79 17.89 -2.16
CA LEU A 70 14.54 16.56 -1.62
C LEU A 70 13.57 16.56 -0.43
N ALA A 71 13.68 17.52 0.50
CA ALA A 71 12.72 17.61 1.61
C ALA A 71 11.30 17.96 1.15
N GLN A 72 11.15 18.78 0.11
CA GLN A 72 9.86 19.11 -0.49
C GLN A 72 9.26 17.88 -1.18
N GLU A 73 10.07 17.13 -1.92
CA GLU A 73 9.68 15.88 -2.58
C GLU A 73 9.23 14.82 -1.56
N SER A 74 10.02 14.57 -0.50
CA SER A 74 9.62 13.62 0.56
C SER A 74 8.32 14.04 1.22
N THR A 75 8.16 15.35 1.51
CA THR A 75 6.95 15.87 2.15
C THR A 75 5.73 15.70 1.23
N ALA A 76 5.87 16.00 -0.06
CA ALA A 76 4.81 15.84 -1.03
C ALA A 76 4.41 14.36 -1.19
N ALA A 77 5.37 13.44 -1.24
CA ALA A 77 5.10 12.00 -1.32
C ALA A 77 4.38 11.49 -0.06
N PHE A 78 4.83 11.91 1.12
CA PHE A 78 4.22 11.53 2.40
C PHE A 78 2.77 12.03 2.52
N GLU A 79 2.52 13.30 2.21
CA GLU A 79 1.16 13.84 2.28
C GLU A 79 0.26 13.38 1.13
N GLY A 80 0.84 13.03 -0.02
CA GLY A 80 0.16 12.30 -1.07
C GLY A 80 -0.35 10.94 -0.59
N ALA A 81 0.49 10.19 0.14
CA ALA A 81 0.08 8.92 0.73
C ALA A 81 -1.05 9.10 1.77
N ARG A 82 -1.02 10.17 2.58
CA ARG A 82 -2.12 10.48 3.51
C ARG A 82 -3.44 10.71 2.78
N ARG A 83 -3.41 11.51 1.72
CA ARG A 83 -4.57 11.76 0.85
C ARG A 83 -5.14 10.46 0.27
N THR A 84 -4.28 9.60 -0.29
CA THR A 84 -4.71 8.30 -0.82
C THR A 84 -5.41 7.44 0.24
N VAL A 85 -4.92 7.43 1.48
CA VAL A 85 -5.56 6.70 2.58
C VAL A 85 -6.90 7.33 2.96
N ALA A 86 -6.96 8.66 3.07
CA ALA A 86 -8.18 9.40 3.37
C ALA A 86 -9.29 9.10 2.34
N ASP A 87 -8.96 9.18 1.05
CA ASP A 87 -9.87 8.87 -0.05
C ASP A 87 -10.32 7.39 -0.01
N TRP A 88 -9.39 6.48 0.29
CA TRP A 88 -9.68 5.04 0.36
C TRP A 88 -10.69 4.68 1.45
N ILE A 89 -10.63 5.35 2.60
CA ILE A 89 -11.54 5.12 3.73
C ILE A 89 -12.70 6.13 3.78
N ASN A 90 -12.79 7.03 2.80
CA ASN A 90 -13.79 8.11 2.73
C ASN A 90 -13.80 9.00 3.99
N ALA A 91 -12.62 9.51 4.37
CA ALA A 91 -12.41 10.46 5.46
C ALA A 91 -11.76 11.75 4.94
N ASP A 92 -11.79 12.81 5.73
CA ASP A 92 -11.05 14.03 5.42
C ASP A 92 -9.54 13.83 5.65
N TYR A 93 -8.72 14.58 4.92
CA TYR A 93 -7.26 14.47 4.97
C TYR A 93 -6.70 14.69 6.39
N GLU A 94 -7.27 15.64 7.13
CA GLU A 94 -6.90 16.00 8.49
C GLU A 94 -7.29 14.93 9.53
N GLU A 95 -8.20 14.01 9.19
CA GLU A 95 -8.69 12.95 10.08
C GLU A 95 -7.77 11.71 10.06
N VAL A 96 -6.85 11.62 9.11
CA VAL A 96 -5.92 10.49 8.99
C VAL A 96 -4.65 10.77 9.78
N VAL A 97 -4.33 9.91 10.76
CA VAL A 97 -3.06 9.94 11.51
C VAL A 97 -2.27 8.67 11.23
N PHE A 98 -1.05 8.81 10.72
CA PHE A 98 -0.13 7.68 10.57
C PHE A 98 0.45 7.26 11.92
N THR A 99 0.33 5.98 12.23
CA THR A 99 0.99 5.32 13.36
C THR A 99 1.78 4.10 12.86
N LYS A 100 2.60 3.50 13.72
CA LYS A 100 3.38 2.32 13.33
C LYS A 100 2.52 1.10 13.01
N ASN A 101 1.43 0.90 13.75
CA ASN A 101 0.53 -0.25 13.63
C ASN A 101 -0.81 0.01 14.35
N VAL A 102 -1.75 -0.94 14.21
CA VAL A 102 -3.09 -0.87 14.80
C VAL A 102 -3.04 -0.79 16.33
N THR A 103 -2.15 -1.55 16.99
CA THR A 103 -2.02 -1.52 18.46
C THR A 103 -1.63 -0.13 18.96
N GLU A 104 -0.70 0.53 18.29
CA GLU A 104 -0.29 1.91 18.61
C GLU A 104 -1.40 2.91 18.34
N ALA A 105 -2.16 2.75 17.24
CA ALA A 105 -3.32 3.59 16.97
C ALA A 105 -4.38 3.52 18.07
N ILE A 106 -4.66 2.32 18.60
CA ILE A 106 -5.59 2.13 19.72
C ILE A 106 -5.05 2.82 20.98
N ASN A 107 -3.76 2.61 21.30
CA ASN A 107 -3.14 3.23 22.47
C ASN A 107 -3.07 4.76 22.39
N LEU A 108 -3.01 5.33 21.19
CA LEU A 108 -3.03 6.79 21.01
C LEU A 108 -4.35 7.42 21.46
N VAL A 109 -5.45 6.66 21.38
CA VAL A 109 -6.81 7.12 21.76
C VAL A 109 -7.13 6.83 23.23
N ALA A 110 -6.54 5.78 23.81
CA ALA A 110 -6.83 5.28 25.16
C ALA A 110 -6.35 6.22 26.28
#